data_AF-A0A699R6S4-F1
#
_entry.id   AF-A0A699R6S4-F1
#
_cell.length_a   1.000
_cell.length_b   1.000
_cell.length_c   1.000
_cell.angle_alpha   90.00
_cell.angle_beta   90.00
_cell.angle_gamma   90.00
#
_symmetry.space_group_name_H-M   'P 1'
#
loop_
_entity.id
_entity.type
_entity.pdbx_description
1 polymer ?
#
loop_
_entity_poly.entity_id
_entity_poly.type
_entity_poly.pdbx_seq_one_letter_code
_entity_poly.pdbx_strand_id
1 'polypeptide(L)'
;LIDLPKLKCFCSDLHEFIWPVLESLWIDCCKEMLIFTAGTSSAPKLKEISINGQNYTMEGDLNTDLRWLQQQSNDGNTSDSATFTSSAIE
;
A
#
# COMPACT_ATOMS: atom_id res chain seq x y z
N LEU A 1 -4.08 10.10 -1.17
CA LEU A 1 -4.47 10.08 -2.60
C LEU A 1 -5.93 9.67 -2.65
N ILE A 2 -6.80 10.51 -3.20
CA ILE A 2 -8.26 10.30 -3.15
C ILE A 2 -8.82 10.59 -4.54
N ASP A 3 -9.73 9.75 -5.04
CA ASP A 3 -10.47 9.92 -6.30
C ASP A 3 -9.57 10.08 -7.54
N LEU A 4 -8.50 9.29 -7.62
CA LEU A 4 -7.61 9.24 -8.79
C LEU A 4 -7.69 7.86 -9.48
N PRO A 5 -8.80 7.54 -10.16
CA PRO A 5 -9.08 6.19 -10.63
C PRO A 5 -8.09 5.66 -11.67
N LYS A 6 -7.43 6.56 -12.42
CA LYS A 6 -6.44 6.24 -13.47
C LYS A 6 -4.98 6.43 -13.03
N LEU A 7 -4.75 6.77 -11.76
CA LEU A 7 -3.40 6.97 -11.25
C LEU A 7 -2.71 5.61 -11.13
N LYS A 8 -1.63 5.41 -11.88
CA LYS A 8 -0.86 4.15 -11.84
C LYS A 8 0.23 4.16 -10.77
N CYS A 9 0.81 5.33 -10.54
CA CYS A 9 1.82 5.60 -9.51
C CYS A 9 1.81 7.09 -9.17
N PHE A 10 2.29 7.45 -7.99
CA PHE A 10 2.44 8.85 -7.56
C PHE A 10 3.60 9.55 -8.29
N CYS A 11 4.71 8.84 -8.51
CA CYS A 11 5.85 9.34 -9.29
C CYS A 11 6.37 8.26 -10.24
N SER A 12 6.51 8.61 -11.51
CA SER A 12 7.00 7.72 -12.57
C SER A 12 8.52 7.75 -12.75
N ASP A 13 9.22 8.62 -12.02
CA ASP A 13 10.68 8.73 -12.13
C ASP A 13 11.37 7.60 -11.37
N LEU A 14 12.51 7.15 -11.91
CA LEU A 14 13.34 6.08 -11.36
C LEU A 14 14.31 6.58 -10.28
N HIS A 15 13.91 7.60 -9.52
CA HIS A 15 14.71 8.12 -8.41
C HIS A 15 14.44 7.36 -7.11
N GLU A 16 15.42 7.36 -6.21
CA GLU A 16 15.21 6.89 -4.84
C GLU A 16 14.49 7.96 -4.03
N PHE A 17 13.32 7.60 -3.51
CA PHE A 17 12.53 8.44 -2.63
C PHE A 17 12.72 7.98 -1.19
N ILE A 18 13.10 8.93 -0.32
CA ILE A 18 13.13 8.72 1.12
C ILE A 18 12.07 9.63 1.73
N TRP A 19 11.16 9.02 2.49
CA TRP A 19 10.10 9.70 3.20
C TRP A 19 10.37 9.65 4.71
N PRO A 20 11.32 10.47 5.22
CA PRO A 20 11.88 10.32 6.57
C PRO A 20 10.87 10.55 7.70
N VAL A 21 9.73 11.16 7.40
CA VAL A 21 8.69 11.56 8.36
C VAL A 21 7.29 11.08 7.98
N LEU A 22 7.15 10.29 6.91
CA LEU A 22 5.84 9.77 6.51
C LEU A 22 5.43 8.66 7.47
N GLU A 23 4.40 8.91 8.27
CA GLU A 23 3.89 7.95 9.27
C GLU A 23 2.62 7.20 8.83
N SER A 24 1.80 7.85 8.01
CA SER A 24 0.52 7.31 7.53
C SER A 24 0.30 7.65 6.06
N LEU A 25 -0.27 6.73 5.30
CA LEU A 25 -0.63 6.94 3.89
C LEU A 25 -2.07 6.49 3.62
N TRP A 26 -2.90 7.39 3.08
CA TRP A 26 -4.27 7.07 2.67
C TRP A 26 -4.38 7.01 1.15
N ILE A 27 -4.96 5.95 0.62
CA ILE A 27 -5.24 5.73 -0.80
C ILE A 27 -6.69 5.32 -0.94
N ASP A 28 -7.51 6.20 -1.49
CA ASP A 28 -8.95 5.97 -1.64
C ASP A 28 -9.37 6.17 -3.10
N CYS A 29 -10.21 5.28 -3.60
CA CYS A 29 -10.74 5.30 -4.97
C CYS A 29 -9.67 5.35 -6.08
N CYS A 30 -8.45 4.86 -5.84
CA CYS A 30 -7.33 4.85 -6.80
C CYS A 30 -7.08 3.45 -7.40
N LYS A 31 -8.04 2.94 -8.19
CA LYS A 31 -8.10 1.53 -8.61
C LYS A 31 -6.94 1.05 -9.49
N GLU A 32 -6.36 1.93 -10.29
CA GLU A 32 -5.23 1.57 -11.18
C GLU A 32 -3.85 1.68 -10.51
N MET A 33 -3.79 2.10 -9.24
CA MET A 33 -2.52 2.35 -8.55
C MET A 33 -1.91 1.06 -8.04
N LEU A 34 -0.85 0.59 -8.68
CA LEU A 34 -0.17 -0.66 -8.33
C LEU A 34 1.11 -0.45 -7.51
N ILE A 35 1.74 0.71 -7.66
CA ILE A 35 2.95 1.10 -6.93
C ILE A 35 2.85 2.53 -6.46
N PHE A 36 3.59 2.87 -5.42
CA PHE A 36 3.70 4.25 -4.98
C PHE A 36 4.61 5.06 -5.91
N THR A 37 5.83 4.59 -6.15
CA THR A 37 6.80 5.21 -7.07
C THR A 37 7.37 4.20 -8.05
N ALA A 38 7.81 4.63 -9.23
CA ALA A 38 8.52 3.76 -10.17
C ALA A 38 9.92 3.39 -9.69
N GLY A 39 10.62 4.33 -9.03
CA GLY A 39 11.85 4.06 -8.29
C GLY A 39 11.61 3.48 -6.89
N THR A 40 12.69 3.22 -6.16
CA THR A 40 12.65 2.71 -4.78
C THR A 40 12.07 3.76 -3.83
N SER A 41 11.27 3.33 -2.87
CA SER A 41 10.65 4.24 -1.90
C SER A 41 10.81 3.71 -0.48
N SER A 42 11.65 4.37 0.32
CA SER A 42 11.86 4.05 1.72
C SER A 42 11.08 5.02 2.62
N ALA A 43 10.22 4.49 3.48
CA ALA A 43 9.52 5.28 4.50
C ALA A 43 9.72 4.63 5.87
N PRO A 44 10.86 4.91 6.55
CA PRO A 44 11.25 4.18 7.76
C PRO A 44 10.33 4.42 8.97
N LYS A 45 9.46 5.42 8.91
CA LYS A 45 8.50 5.73 9.97
C LYS A 45 7.05 5.39 9.61
N LEU A 46 6.83 4.81 8.43
CA LEU A 46 5.48 4.47 8.00
C LEU A 46 4.97 3.32 8.86
N LYS A 47 3.86 3.55 9.54
CA LYS A 47 3.23 2.57 10.43
C LYS A 47 1.98 1.97 9.79
N GLU A 48 1.28 2.77 9.00
CA GLU A 48 -0.06 2.45 8.52
C GLU A 48 -0.28 2.92 7.09
N ILE A 49 -0.86 2.05 6.27
CA ILE A 49 -1.50 2.43 5.01
C ILE A 49 -2.99 2.13 5.11
N SER A 50 -3.82 3.08 4.72
CA SER A 50 -5.25 2.87 4.52
C SER A 50 -5.56 2.82 3.03
N ILE A 51 -6.17 1.72 2.58
CA ILE A 51 -6.63 1.55 1.20
C ILE A 51 -8.15 1.36 1.20
N ASN A 52 -8.89 2.28 0.57
CA ASN A 52 -10.35 2.27 0.49
C ASN A 52 -11.04 2.07 1.87
N GLY A 53 -10.50 2.72 2.89
CA GLY A 53 -11.01 2.64 4.28
C GLY A 53 -10.60 1.39 5.05
N GLN A 54 -9.78 0.51 4.49
CA GLN A 54 -9.16 -0.62 5.19
C GLN A 54 -7.73 -0.27 5.59
N ASN A 55 -7.37 -0.48 6.85
CA ASN A 55 -6.06 -0.13 7.38
C ASN A 55 -5.14 -1.35 7.46
N TYR A 56 -3.88 -1.15 7.09
CA TYR A 56 -2.85 -2.18 7.03
C TYR A 56 -1.58 -1.68 7.71
N THR A 57 -1.02 -2.52 8.59
CA THR A 57 0.30 -2.28 9.16
C THR A 57 1.37 -2.61 8.13
N MET A 58 2.32 -1.71 7.95
CA MET A 58 3.46 -1.93 7.04
C MET A 58 4.62 -2.57 7.80
N GLU A 59 5.20 -3.61 7.23
CA GLU A 59 6.42 -4.24 7.77
C GLU A 59 7.66 -3.91 6.92
N GLY A 60 7.52 -3.24 5.76
CA GLY A 60 8.67 -3.02 4.88
C GLY A 60 8.50 -1.96 3.79
N ASP A 61 8.86 -2.37 2.56
CA ASP A 61 8.95 -1.51 1.38
C ASP A 61 7.56 -1.13 0.85
N LEU A 62 7.33 0.17 0.74
CA LEU A 62 6.06 0.78 0.31
C LEU A 62 5.52 0.21 -1.01
N ASN A 63 6.39 -0.03 -1.98
CA ASN A 63 5.97 -0.50 -3.30
C ASN A 63 5.60 -1.98 -3.25
N THR A 64 6.34 -2.78 -2.50
CA THR A 64 6.07 -4.19 -2.31
C THR A 64 4.74 -4.36 -1.61
N ASP A 65 4.55 -3.71 -0.47
CA ASP A 65 3.35 -3.88 0.34
C ASP A 65 2.08 -3.39 -0.40
N LEU A 66 2.16 -2.26 -1.11
CA LEU A 66 1.04 -1.74 -1.90
C LEU A 66 0.65 -2.67 -3.06
N ARG A 67 1.63 -3.29 -3.74
CA ARG A 67 1.35 -4.30 -4.77
C ARG A 67 0.60 -5.50 -4.20
N TRP A 68 1.03 -6.03 -3.05
CA TRP A 68 0.37 -7.16 -2.39
C TRP A 68 -1.07 -6.85 -2.00
N LEU A 69 -1.31 -5.64 -1.46
CA LEU A 69 -2.65 -5.21 -1.05
C LEU A 69 -3.61 -5.07 -2.24
N GLN A 70 -3.13 -4.58 -3.39
CA GLN A 70 -3.99 -4.47 -4.57
C GLN A 70 -4.21 -5.78 -5.32
N GLN A 71 -3.25 -6.71 -5.28
CA GLN A 71 -3.45 -8.05 -5.83
C GLN A 71 -4.58 -8.79 -5.08
N GLN A 72 -4.65 -8.66 -3.75
CA GLN A 72 -5.74 -9.21 -2.93
C GLN A 72 -7.11 -8.64 -3.28
N SER A 73 -7.19 -7.39 -3.74
CA SER A 73 -8.46 -6.79 -4.18
C SER A 73 -8.90 -7.29 -5.57
N ASN A 74 -8.01 -7.86 -6.37
CA ASN A 74 -8.30 -8.29 -7.74
C ASN A 74 -8.58 -9.81 -7.84
N ASP A 75 -8.10 -10.60 -6.88
CA ASP A 75 -8.34 -12.04 -6.79
C ASP A 75 -9.48 -12.33 -5.80
N GLY A 76 -10.74 -12.17 -6.24
CA GLY A 76 -11.86 -12.92 -5.65
C GLY A 76 -13.03 -12.11 -5.07
N ASN A 77 -14.09 -11.98 -5.89
CA ASN A 77 -15.40 -12.42 -5.44
C ASN A 77 -15.31 -13.91 -5.07
N THR A 78 -14.92 -14.24 -3.85
CA THR A 78 -15.28 -15.50 -3.18
C THR A 78 -15.22 -15.22 -1.69
N SER A 79 -16.33 -15.47 -1.01
CA SER A 79 -16.43 -15.57 0.44
C SER A 79 -15.17 -16.24 0.99
N ASP A 80 -14.40 -15.57 1.83
CA ASP A 80 -14.18 -16.01 3.19
C ASP A 80 -13.36 -15.00 3.98
N SER A 81 -13.81 -14.79 5.22
CA SER A 81 -13.17 -14.02 6.26
C SER A 81 -11.73 -14.47 6.50
N ALA A 82 -10.74 -13.73 5.99
CA ALA A 82 -9.36 -13.86 6.44
C ALA A 82 -9.12 -12.88 7.60
N THR A 83 -9.63 -13.23 8.79
CA THR A 83 -9.04 -12.79 10.06
C THR A 83 -7.62 -13.32 10.11
N PHE A 84 -6.62 -12.47 9.85
CA PHE A 84 -5.26 -12.74 10.31
C PHE A 84 -5.12 -12.14 11.70
N THR A 85 -5.45 -12.94 12.71
CA THR A 85 -4.87 -12.75 14.03
C THR A 85 -3.36 -12.91 13.88
N SER A 86 -2.63 -11.83 14.17
CA SER A 86 -1.19 -11.89 14.42
C SER A 86 -0.96 -12.88 15.56
N SER A 87 -0.53 -14.08 15.21
CA SER A 87 0.03 -15.01 16.18
C SER A 87 1.51 -14.66 16.30
N ALA A 88 1.84 -13.87 17.32
CA ALA A 88 3.17 -13.88 17.88
C ALA A 88 3.48 -15.32 18.30
N ILE A 89 4.54 -15.91 17.76
CA ILE A 89 5.15 -17.12 18.30
C ILE A 89 6.66 -16.90 18.30
N GLU A 90 7.23 -17.06 19.49
CA GLU A 90 8.67 -17.17 19.80
C GLU A 90 9.39 -18.23 18.97
#